data_AF-A0A6A4V5W4-F1
#
_entry.id   AF-A0A6A4V5W4-F1
#
_cell.length_a   1.000
_cell.length_b   1.000
_cell.length_c   1.000
_cell.angle_alpha   90.00
_cell.angle_beta   90.00
_cell.angle_gamma   90.00
#
_symmetry.space_group_name_H-M   'P 1'
#
loop_
_entity.id
_entity.type
_entity.pdbx_description
1 polymer ?
#
loop_
_entity_poly.entity_id
_entity_poly.type
_entity_poly.pdbx_seq_one_letter_code
_entity_poly.pdbx_strand_id
1 'polypeptide(L)'
;MSKRKCLDGKCFICGQVGKLTYEHIPPKVTFNNKPVKTNSGLDLLTKNDDNPLDTCGITYVNNQKGYGKCYLCQSCNNLSGTWYVPEYQKFILTIHFLVSKPDIVKVDQVHLSLNGLQTLPIIKQVMSMFCSVVGPINDENLRKFLVNQNEKGLDKSKYRVCIYYNRGSISRVIPITAKCSTTDGVVVLAELGFVPIGFLIYLDPKPNQSFKGTDITYFANADFNEKSNITFELNLYEYHLVIPKDFRTKQEIESQSQKLVSK
;
A
#
# COMPACT_ATOMS: atom_id res chain seq x y z
N MET A 1 21.37 -13.21 17.22
CA MET A 1 20.53 -12.31 16.40
C MET A 1 19.92 -11.26 17.31
N SER A 2 20.34 -10.00 17.19
CA SER A 2 19.75 -8.90 17.94
C SER A 2 18.28 -8.71 17.53
N LYS A 3 17.32 -8.91 18.44
CA LYS A 3 15.92 -8.48 18.21
C LYS A 3 15.98 -6.98 17.92
N ARG A 4 15.39 -6.53 16.79
CA ARG A 4 15.17 -5.10 16.55
C ARG A 4 14.52 -4.50 17.80
N LYS A 5 15.23 -3.64 18.51
CA LYS A 5 14.74 -3.02 19.73
C LYS A 5 13.77 -1.93 19.30
N CYS A 6 12.47 -2.19 19.39
CA CYS A 6 11.48 -1.14 19.26
C CYS A 6 11.60 -0.21 20.47
N LEU A 7 11.71 1.09 20.19
CA LEU A 7 11.84 2.14 21.19
C LEU A 7 10.45 2.63 21.62
N ASP A 8 10.44 3.44 22.66
CA ASP A 8 9.23 4.18 23.05
C ASP A 8 8.95 5.29 22.02
N GLY A 9 7.68 5.52 21.76
CA GLY A 9 7.23 6.52 20.81
C GLY A 9 5.72 6.64 20.78
N LYS A 10 5.23 7.50 19.89
CA LYS A 10 3.80 7.71 19.68
C LYS A 10 3.24 6.63 18.76
N CYS A 11 2.22 5.90 19.19
CA CYS A 11 1.51 4.94 18.33
C CYS A 11 0.82 5.66 17.16
N PHE A 12 1.00 5.19 15.94
CA PHE A 12 0.47 5.86 14.75
C PHE A 12 -1.05 5.68 14.55
N ILE A 13 -1.67 4.74 15.27
CA ILE A 13 -3.14 4.58 15.26
C ILE A 13 -3.76 5.37 16.43
N CYS A 14 -3.51 4.97 17.68
CA CYS A 14 -4.21 5.56 18.83
C CYS A 14 -3.59 6.87 19.34
N GLY A 15 -2.36 7.20 18.95
CA GLY A 15 -1.67 8.41 19.41
C GLY A 15 -1.09 8.34 20.83
N GLN A 16 -1.25 7.23 21.55
CA GLN A 16 -0.66 7.04 22.88
C GLN A 16 0.86 6.91 22.80
N VAL A 17 1.57 7.47 23.78
CA VAL A 17 3.03 7.36 23.90
C VAL A 17 3.38 6.16 24.78
N GLY A 18 4.28 5.31 24.31
CA GLY A 18 4.77 4.16 25.06
C GLY A 18 5.58 3.21 24.18
N LYS A 19 5.80 1.99 24.68
CA LYS A 19 6.60 0.98 23.98
C LYS A 19 5.94 0.54 22.68
N LEU A 20 6.65 0.77 21.58
CA LEU A 20 6.21 0.31 20.26
C LEU A 20 6.56 -1.15 20.05
N THR A 21 5.84 -1.78 19.13
CA THR A 21 5.98 -3.20 18.77
C THR A 21 6.28 -3.34 17.29
N TYR A 22 7.01 -4.40 16.94
CA TYR A 22 7.34 -4.68 15.55
C TYR A 22 6.12 -5.25 14.84
N GLU A 23 5.79 -4.67 13.70
CA GLU A 23 4.72 -5.14 12.82
C GLU A 23 5.27 -5.38 11.40
N HIS A 24 4.68 -6.36 10.71
CA HIS A 24 4.92 -6.59 9.30
C HIS A 24 3.92 -5.77 8.48
N ILE A 25 4.42 -5.03 7.48
CA ILE A 25 3.60 -4.19 6.61
C ILE A 25 3.93 -4.56 5.14
N PRO A 26 3.06 -5.23 4.39
CA PRO A 26 1.81 -5.87 4.81
C PRO A 26 2.02 -7.04 5.80
N PRO A 27 0.95 -7.62 6.37
CA PRO A 27 1.05 -8.80 7.23
C PRO A 27 1.92 -9.92 6.63
N LYS A 28 2.69 -10.61 7.48
CA LYS A 28 3.58 -11.70 7.05
C LYS A 28 2.85 -12.80 6.27
N VAL A 29 1.59 -13.05 6.62
CA VAL A 29 0.73 -14.06 5.99
C VAL A 29 0.27 -13.70 4.57
N THR A 30 0.54 -12.48 4.10
CA THR A 30 0.23 -12.00 2.75
C THR A 30 1.52 -11.71 1.98
N PHE A 31 2.31 -12.76 1.73
CA PHE A 31 3.56 -12.74 0.94
C PHE A 31 4.73 -11.91 1.48
N ASN A 32 4.54 -11.16 2.58
CA ASN A 32 5.61 -10.42 3.25
C ASN A 32 6.40 -11.28 4.25
N ASN A 33 6.87 -12.44 3.79
CA ASN A 33 7.58 -13.43 4.62
C ASN A 33 8.95 -13.85 4.08
N LYS A 34 9.34 -13.34 2.90
CA LYS A 34 10.64 -13.60 2.28
C LYS A 34 11.66 -12.49 2.62
N PRO A 35 12.97 -12.78 2.56
CA PRO A 35 13.99 -11.75 2.69
C PRO A 35 13.81 -10.64 1.65
N VAL A 36 13.91 -9.38 2.07
CA VAL A 36 13.83 -8.21 1.18
C VAL A 36 15.00 -7.27 1.43
N LYS A 37 15.55 -6.72 0.35
CA LYS A 37 16.49 -5.61 0.40
C LYS A 37 15.70 -4.30 0.28
N THR A 38 15.91 -3.38 1.21
CA THR A 38 15.23 -2.09 1.22
C THR A 38 16.24 -1.00 0.96
N ASN A 39 16.08 -0.29 -0.15
CA ASN A 39 16.86 0.89 -0.51
C ASN A 39 16.13 2.17 -0.07
N SER A 40 16.89 3.24 0.13
CA SER A 40 16.35 4.59 0.32
C SER A 40 15.83 5.12 -1.02
N GLY A 41 14.62 5.68 -1.02
CA GLY A 41 14.06 6.33 -2.21
C GLY A 41 14.86 7.56 -2.62
N LEU A 42 15.44 8.28 -1.66
CA LEU A 42 16.30 9.44 -1.95
C LEU A 42 17.57 8.99 -2.67
N ASP A 43 18.25 7.96 -2.16
CA ASP A 43 19.48 7.45 -2.76
C ASP A 43 19.25 6.94 -4.20
N LEU A 44 18.07 6.36 -4.46
CA LEU A 44 17.64 5.95 -5.80
C LEU A 44 17.42 7.15 -6.74
N LEU A 45 16.91 8.28 -6.23
CA LEU A 45 16.65 9.48 -7.03
C LEU A 45 17.89 10.35 -7.23
N THR A 46 18.84 10.34 -6.31
CA THR A 46 20.05 11.16 -6.36
C THR A 46 21.26 10.43 -6.93
N LYS A 47 21.09 9.17 -7.37
CA LYS A 47 22.15 8.44 -8.06
C LYS A 47 22.43 9.13 -9.40
N ASN A 48 23.65 9.64 -9.57
CA ASN A 48 24.13 10.17 -10.85
C ASN A 48 24.51 9.00 -11.77
N ASP A 49 23.51 8.49 -12.50
CA ASP A 49 23.66 7.43 -13.50
C ASP A 49 22.71 7.72 -14.66
N ASP A 50 23.15 7.40 -15.88
CA ASP A 50 22.35 7.57 -17.10
C ASP A 50 21.18 6.57 -17.16
N ASN A 51 21.23 5.48 -16.37
CA ASN A 51 20.18 4.48 -16.30
C ASN A 51 19.40 4.53 -14.96
N PRO A 52 18.18 5.10 -14.92
CA PRO A 52 17.37 5.18 -13.70
C PRO A 52 16.87 3.81 -13.20
N LEU A 53 17.03 2.74 -13.97
CA LEU A 53 16.67 1.37 -13.59
C LEU A 53 17.81 0.62 -12.91
N ASP A 54 19.05 1.14 -12.99
CA ASP A 54 20.18 0.47 -12.35
C ASP A 54 20.27 0.82 -10.86
N THR A 55 20.12 -0.21 -10.03
CA THR A 55 20.20 -0.12 -8.58
C THR A 55 21.54 -0.61 -8.01
N CYS A 56 22.50 -0.96 -8.88
CA CYS A 56 23.84 -1.36 -8.46
C CYS A 56 24.54 -0.23 -7.68
N GLY A 57 25.28 -0.62 -6.64
CA GLY A 57 26.01 0.31 -5.77
C GLY A 57 25.16 1.04 -4.72
N ILE A 58 23.82 0.91 -4.75
CA ILE A 58 22.96 1.59 -3.78
C ILE A 58 22.92 0.81 -2.46
N THR A 59 23.15 1.52 -1.35
CA THR A 59 23.06 0.97 0.00
C THR A 59 21.66 0.41 0.28
N TYR A 60 21.60 -0.73 0.96
CA TYR A 60 20.35 -1.36 1.33
C TYR A 60 20.36 -1.90 2.75
N VAL A 61 19.18 -1.95 3.36
CA VAL A 61 18.93 -2.68 4.61
C VAL A 61 18.39 -4.07 4.28
N ASN A 62 19.02 -5.10 4.82
CA ASN A 62 18.55 -6.48 4.65
C ASN A 62 17.50 -6.84 5.73
N ASN A 63 16.28 -7.15 5.31
CA ASN A 63 15.20 -7.60 6.18
C ASN A 63 14.92 -9.09 5.95
N GLN A 64 15.35 -9.94 6.87
CA GLN A 64 15.34 -11.41 6.70
C GLN A 64 13.95 -12.07 6.70
N LYS A 65 12.90 -11.37 7.14
CA LYS A 65 11.56 -11.95 7.36
C LYS A 65 10.44 -11.14 6.71
N GLY A 66 10.76 -10.36 5.68
CA GLY A 66 9.86 -9.38 5.09
C GLY A 66 10.01 -7.99 5.72
N TYR A 67 9.38 -7.01 5.09
CA TYR A 67 9.39 -5.60 5.52
C TYR A 67 8.56 -5.41 6.80
N GLY A 68 9.02 -4.54 7.68
CA GLY A 68 8.31 -4.22 8.91
C GLY A 68 9.03 -3.17 9.74
N LYS A 69 8.30 -2.54 10.64
CA LYS A 69 8.72 -1.36 11.41
C LYS A 69 8.10 -1.38 12.81
N CYS A 70 8.53 -0.46 13.67
CA CYS A 70 8.04 -0.30 15.04
C CYS A 70 7.22 0.98 15.14
N TYR A 71 5.93 0.96 14.79
CA TYR A 71 5.08 2.17 14.77
C TYR A 71 3.81 2.08 15.62
N LEU A 72 3.42 0.88 16.05
CA LEU A 72 2.19 0.65 16.82
C LEU A 72 2.50 0.20 18.24
N CYS A 73 1.69 0.66 19.20
CA CYS A 73 1.66 0.06 20.53
C CYS A 73 1.10 -1.38 20.46
N GLN A 74 1.34 -2.15 21.51
CA GLN A 74 0.92 -3.56 21.58
C GLN A 74 -0.60 -3.74 21.41
N SER A 75 -1.42 -2.86 21.98
CA SER A 75 -2.88 -2.98 21.88
C SER A 75 -3.37 -2.80 20.45
N CYS A 76 -2.93 -1.76 19.74
CA CYS A 76 -3.30 -1.52 18.34
C CYS A 76 -2.78 -2.62 17.40
N ASN A 77 -1.54 -3.08 17.60
CA ASN A 77 -0.96 -4.14 16.77
C ASN A 77 -1.69 -5.49 16.97
N ASN A 78 -2.03 -5.84 18.21
CA ASN A 78 -2.81 -7.04 18.49
C ASN A 78 -4.23 -6.95 17.92
N LEU A 79 -4.89 -5.80 18.08
CA LEU A 79 -6.24 -5.54 17.58
C LEU A 79 -6.31 -5.71 16.06
N SER A 80 -5.42 -5.07 15.30
CA SER A 80 -5.40 -5.22 13.83
C SER A 80 -5.13 -6.67 13.43
N GLY A 81 -4.19 -7.34 14.11
CA GLY A 81 -3.88 -8.75 13.92
C GLY A 81 -5.05 -9.71 14.17
N THR A 82 -5.88 -9.44 15.19
CA THR A 82 -7.02 -10.30 15.55
C THR A 82 -8.26 -9.98 14.73
N TRP A 83 -8.58 -8.70 14.52
CA TRP A 83 -9.84 -8.29 13.90
C TRP A 83 -9.76 -8.18 12.38
N TYR A 84 -8.65 -7.72 11.81
CA TYR A 84 -8.61 -7.28 10.42
C TYR A 84 -7.79 -8.20 9.52
N VAL A 85 -6.65 -8.69 10.03
CA VAL A 85 -5.73 -9.53 9.25
C VAL A 85 -6.37 -10.82 8.68
N PRO A 86 -7.24 -11.57 9.39
CA PRO A 86 -7.78 -12.82 8.86
C PRO A 86 -8.53 -12.64 7.53
N GLU A 87 -9.44 -11.66 7.45
CA GLU A 87 -10.21 -11.43 6.23
C GLU A 87 -9.39 -10.72 5.16
N TYR A 88 -8.50 -9.80 5.56
CA TYR A 88 -7.51 -9.21 4.65
C TYR A 88 -6.65 -10.29 3.99
N GLN A 89 -6.15 -11.27 4.75
CA GLN A 89 -5.37 -12.37 4.21
C GLN A 89 -6.17 -13.17 3.17
N LYS A 90 -7.40 -13.54 3.51
CA LYS A 90 -8.30 -14.26 2.59
C LYS A 90 -8.47 -13.48 1.29
N PHE A 91 -8.76 -12.18 1.37
CA PHE A 91 -8.91 -11.30 0.21
C PHE A 91 -7.67 -11.29 -0.69
N ILE A 92 -6.48 -11.06 -0.13
CA ILE A 92 -5.23 -11.00 -0.90
C ILE A 92 -4.90 -12.34 -1.56
N LEU A 93 -5.03 -13.45 -0.82
CA LEU A 93 -4.76 -14.79 -1.35
C LEU A 93 -5.74 -15.17 -2.46
N THR A 94 -7.03 -14.85 -2.30
CA THR A 94 -8.05 -15.11 -3.33
C THR A 94 -7.78 -14.33 -4.61
N ILE A 95 -7.49 -13.03 -4.53
CA ILE A 95 -7.15 -12.24 -5.73
C ILE A 95 -5.92 -12.82 -6.41
N HIS A 96 -4.85 -13.09 -5.65
CA HIS A 96 -3.62 -13.62 -6.23
C HIS A 96 -3.86 -14.95 -6.96
N PHE A 97 -4.58 -15.89 -6.34
CA PHE A 97 -4.91 -17.17 -6.96
C PHE A 97 -5.69 -17.03 -8.28
N LEU A 98 -6.61 -16.06 -8.35
CA LEU A 98 -7.40 -15.81 -9.56
C LEU A 98 -6.57 -15.17 -10.68
N VAL A 99 -5.70 -14.22 -10.32
CA VAL A 99 -4.97 -13.36 -11.27
C VAL A 99 -3.62 -13.92 -11.70
N SER A 100 -2.98 -14.77 -10.89
CA SER A 100 -1.65 -15.33 -11.18
C SER A 100 -1.63 -16.35 -12.34
N LYS A 101 -2.76 -16.56 -13.02
CA LYS A 101 -2.84 -17.45 -14.17
C LYS A 101 -2.10 -16.85 -15.38
N PRO A 102 -1.35 -17.64 -16.16
CA PRO A 102 -0.49 -17.13 -17.24
C PRO A 102 -1.18 -16.24 -18.28
N ASP A 103 -2.47 -16.50 -18.56
CA ASP A 103 -3.23 -15.73 -19.56
C ASP A 103 -3.75 -14.41 -18.99
N ILE A 104 -4.03 -14.36 -17.68
CA ILE A 104 -4.57 -13.17 -17.01
C ILE A 104 -3.46 -12.18 -16.67
N VAL A 105 -2.29 -12.65 -16.27
CA VAL A 105 -1.19 -11.75 -15.89
C VAL A 105 -0.69 -10.85 -17.04
N LYS A 106 -1.07 -11.18 -18.29
CA LYS A 106 -0.71 -10.43 -19.51
C LYS A 106 -1.71 -9.35 -19.90
N VAL A 107 -2.92 -9.33 -19.32
CA VAL A 107 -3.89 -8.26 -19.58
C VAL A 107 -3.65 -7.09 -18.63
N ASP A 108 -4.15 -5.91 -18.98
CA ASP A 108 -4.00 -4.70 -18.15
C ASP A 108 -5.10 -4.57 -17.10
N GLN A 109 -6.24 -5.24 -17.30
CA GLN A 109 -7.38 -5.21 -16.39
C GLN A 109 -8.11 -6.55 -16.39
N VAL A 110 -8.66 -6.92 -15.23
CA VAL A 110 -9.49 -8.12 -15.06
C VAL A 110 -10.72 -7.82 -14.23
N HIS A 111 -11.89 -8.28 -14.67
CA HIS A 111 -13.11 -8.20 -13.87
C HIS A 111 -13.13 -9.34 -12.85
N LEU A 112 -13.28 -9.02 -11.56
CA LEU A 112 -13.32 -9.99 -10.47
C LEU A 112 -14.69 -9.99 -9.79
N SER A 113 -15.18 -11.19 -9.47
CA SER A 113 -16.32 -11.40 -8.59
C SER A 113 -15.88 -12.28 -7.41
N LEU A 114 -15.89 -11.72 -6.21
CA LEU A 114 -15.45 -12.39 -4.99
C LEU A 114 -16.65 -12.55 -4.04
N ASN A 115 -16.91 -13.76 -3.60
CA ASN A 115 -18.10 -14.07 -2.80
C ASN A 115 -17.74 -14.29 -1.33
N GLY A 116 -18.64 -13.85 -0.45
CA GLY A 116 -18.59 -14.15 0.98
C GLY A 116 -17.39 -13.52 1.70
N LEU A 117 -17.01 -12.30 1.33
CA LEU A 117 -15.95 -11.53 1.98
C LEU A 117 -16.51 -10.47 2.92
N GLN A 118 -15.83 -10.22 4.04
CA GLN A 118 -16.15 -9.08 4.91
C GLN A 118 -15.31 -7.87 4.51
N THR A 119 -15.94 -6.86 3.92
CA THR A 119 -15.23 -5.70 3.34
C THR A 119 -14.67 -4.75 4.40
N LEU A 120 -15.40 -4.56 5.51
CA LEU A 120 -14.99 -3.63 6.57
C LEU A 120 -13.65 -4.02 7.22
N PRO A 121 -13.40 -5.27 7.64
CA PRO A 121 -12.07 -5.68 8.12
C PRO A 121 -10.95 -5.45 7.10
N ILE A 122 -11.20 -5.69 5.81
CA ILE A 122 -10.20 -5.52 4.74
C ILE A 122 -9.74 -4.06 4.67
N ILE A 123 -10.66 -3.12 4.55
CA ILE A 123 -10.31 -1.69 4.43
C ILE A 123 -9.70 -1.14 5.74
N LYS A 124 -10.12 -1.64 6.91
CA LYS A 124 -9.51 -1.29 8.19
C LYS A 124 -8.07 -1.78 8.28
N GLN A 125 -7.75 -2.96 7.76
CA GLN A 125 -6.36 -3.41 7.66
C GLN A 125 -5.55 -2.51 6.73
N VAL A 126 -6.08 -2.15 5.57
CA VAL A 126 -5.41 -1.24 4.62
C VAL A 126 -5.12 0.12 5.25
N MET A 127 -6.11 0.71 5.92
CA MET A 127 -5.95 1.99 6.60
C MET A 127 -4.99 1.91 7.80
N SER A 128 -4.98 0.80 8.54
CA SER A 128 -3.98 0.56 9.60
C SER A 128 -2.56 0.55 9.05
N MET A 129 -2.33 -0.15 7.93
CA MET A 129 -1.02 -0.16 7.26
C MET A 129 -0.61 1.23 6.76
N PHE A 130 -1.57 2.03 6.25
CA PHE A 130 -1.27 3.40 5.83
C PHE A 130 -0.89 4.29 7.01
N CYS A 131 -1.54 4.19 8.17
CA CYS A 131 -1.13 4.92 9.37
C CYS A 131 0.34 4.65 9.71
N SER A 132 0.78 3.40 9.60
CA SER A 132 2.17 3.00 9.82
C SER A 132 3.16 3.58 8.80
N VAL A 133 2.73 3.96 7.60
CA VAL A 133 3.59 4.53 6.55
C VAL A 133 3.58 6.06 6.53
N VAL A 134 2.40 6.65 6.72
CA VAL A 134 2.20 8.10 6.61
C VAL A 134 2.47 8.85 7.92
N GLY A 135 2.56 8.13 9.03
CA GLY A 135 2.73 8.70 10.35
C GLY A 135 1.40 8.86 11.10
N PRO A 136 1.45 9.43 12.32
CA PRO A 136 0.25 9.67 13.12
C PRO A 136 -0.64 10.69 12.41
N ILE A 137 -1.79 10.24 11.93
CA ILE A 137 -2.79 11.11 11.32
C ILE A 137 -3.56 11.85 12.43
N ASN A 138 -3.65 13.17 12.33
CA ASN A 138 -4.46 13.99 13.24
C ASN A 138 -5.93 14.00 12.81
N ASP A 139 -6.53 12.80 12.74
CA ASP A 139 -7.94 12.61 12.42
C ASP A 139 -8.56 11.67 13.45
N GLU A 140 -9.41 12.23 14.33
CA GLU A 140 -10.08 11.47 15.38
C GLU A 140 -11.12 10.49 14.84
N ASN A 141 -11.76 10.82 13.71
CA ASN A 141 -12.73 9.93 13.07
C ASN A 141 -12.01 8.71 12.49
N LEU A 142 -10.87 8.90 11.84
CA LEU A 142 -10.04 7.79 11.37
C LEU A 142 -9.52 6.95 12.54
N ARG A 143 -9.09 7.59 13.64
CA ARG A 143 -8.69 6.86 14.86
C ARG A 143 -9.84 6.00 15.38
N LYS A 144 -11.03 6.59 15.55
CA LYS A 144 -12.24 5.90 16.00
C LYS A 144 -12.58 4.73 15.08
N PHE A 145 -12.52 4.95 13.76
CA PHE A 145 -12.72 3.94 12.73
C PHE A 145 -11.81 2.72 12.90
N LEU A 146 -10.54 2.94 13.24
CA LEU A 146 -9.53 1.88 13.38
C LEU A 146 -9.50 1.19 14.75
N VAL A 147 -9.91 1.85 15.83
CA VAL A 147 -9.87 1.26 17.19
C VAL A 147 -11.20 0.64 17.62
N ASN A 148 -12.32 1.02 17.00
CA ASN A 148 -13.62 0.43 17.25
C ASN A 148 -13.96 -0.56 16.12
N GLN A 149 -14.17 -1.83 16.48
CA GLN A 149 -14.44 -2.92 15.54
C GLN A 149 -15.63 -2.61 14.61
N ASN A 150 -16.72 -2.09 15.17
CA ASN A 150 -18.00 -1.90 14.46
C ASN A 150 -18.17 -0.49 13.88
N GLU A 151 -17.19 0.40 14.03
CA GLU A 151 -17.25 1.73 13.44
C GLU A 151 -17.19 1.64 11.91
N LYS A 152 -18.11 2.33 11.23
CA LYS A 152 -18.28 2.31 9.78
C LYS A 152 -18.03 3.70 9.21
N GLY A 153 -17.82 3.72 7.90
CA GLY A 153 -17.64 4.93 7.13
C GLY A 153 -16.20 5.43 7.19
N LEU A 154 -15.71 5.81 6.01
CA LEU A 154 -14.48 6.57 5.85
C LEU A 154 -14.84 7.87 5.16
N ASP A 155 -14.34 9.00 5.66
CA ASP A 155 -14.62 10.30 5.08
C ASP A 155 -14.02 10.39 3.66
N LYS A 156 -14.88 10.26 2.64
CA LYS A 156 -14.48 10.25 1.23
C LYS A 156 -13.95 11.61 0.75
N SER A 157 -14.20 12.69 1.49
CA SER A 157 -13.63 14.01 1.21
C SER A 157 -12.17 14.10 1.64
N LYS A 158 -11.73 13.26 2.58
CA LYS A 158 -10.36 13.19 3.08
C LYS A 158 -9.56 12.02 2.54
N TYR A 159 -10.22 10.89 2.31
CA TYR A 159 -9.55 9.63 1.96
C TYR A 159 -10.20 8.97 0.75
N ARG A 160 -9.38 8.62 -0.24
CA ARG A 160 -9.74 7.69 -1.31
C ARG A 160 -8.72 6.56 -1.33
N VAL A 161 -9.19 5.32 -1.17
CA VAL A 161 -8.33 4.13 -1.17
C VAL A 161 -8.54 3.36 -2.47
N CYS A 162 -7.46 3.19 -3.22
CA CYS A 162 -7.46 2.43 -4.47
C CYS A 162 -6.57 1.19 -4.36
N ILE A 163 -6.98 0.11 -5.02
CA ILE A 163 -6.25 -1.16 -5.11
C ILE A 163 -5.75 -1.38 -6.54
N TYR A 164 -4.62 -2.06 -6.69
CA TYR A 164 -4.15 -2.61 -7.96
C TYR A 164 -3.40 -3.92 -7.75
N TYR A 165 -3.29 -4.73 -8.80
CA TYR A 165 -2.46 -5.92 -8.82
C TYR A 165 -1.05 -5.54 -9.28
N ASN A 166 -0.03 -5.93 -8.51
CA ASN A 166 1.37 -5.75 -8.86
C ASN A 166 1.88 -7.02 -9.54
N ARG A 167 2.04 -6.97 -10.87
CA ARG A 167 2.62 -8.06 -11.68
C ARG A 167 4.15 -8.03 -11.72
N GLY A 168 4.77 -6.99 -11.16
CA GLY A 168 6.22 -6.86 -11.05
C GLY A 168 6.80 -7.66 -9.89
N SER A 169 8.12 -7.54 -9.71
CA SER A 169 8.87 -8.17 -8.61
C SER A 169 9.30 -7.18 -7.52
N ILE A 170 9.14 -5.88 -7.79
CA ILE A 170 9.55 -4.79 -6.91
C ILE A 170 8.39 -4.44 -5.98
N SER A 171 8.72 -4.11 -4.73
CA SER A 171 7.79 -3.52 -3.78
C SER A 171 8.26 -2.11 -3.41
N ARG A 172 7.34 -1.16 -3.24
CA ARG A 172 7.63 0.21 -2.82
C ARG A 172 6.73 0.67 -1.69
N VAL A 173 7.34 1.35 -0.72
CA VAL A 173 6.65 2.05 0.37
C VAL A 173 6.91 3.52 0.14
N ILE A 174 5.87 4.26 -0.25
CA ILE A 174 5.95 5.69 -0.50
C ILE A 174 5.09 6.38 0.56
N PRO A 175 5.71 7.10 1.53
CA PRO A 175 5.01 7.98 2.46
C PRO A 175 4.24 9.10 1.75
N ILE A 176 3.64 10.01 2.52
CA ILE A 176 2.93 11.16 1.96
C ILE A 176 3.83 11.90 0.95
N THR A 177 3.35 11.98 -0.29
CA THR A 177 4.02 12.64 -1.40
C THR A 177 3.02 13.50 -2.15
N ALA A 178 3.44 14.72 -2.50
CA ALA A 178 2.68 15.58 -3.39
C ALA A 178 3.24 15.44 -4.82
N LYS A 179 2.37 15.10 -5.77
CA LYS A 179 2.67 15.10 -7.20
C LYS A 179 1.97 16.30 -7.84
N CYS A 180 2.74 17.14 -8.53
CA CYS A 180 2.21 18.24 -9.33
C CYS A 180 2.25 17.86 -10.80
N SER A 181 1.11 18.00 -11.50
CA SER A 181 1.04 17.90 -12.96
C SER A 181 0.16 19.01 -13.52
N THR A 182 0.32 19.31 -14.81
CA THR A 182 -0.53 20.26 -15.53
C THR A 182 -1.95 19.74 -15.72
N THR A 183 -2.14 18.42 -15.71
CA THR A 183 -3.44 17.75 -15.94
C THR A 183 -4.27 17.60 -14.67
N ASP A 184 -3.65 17.16 -13.58
CA ASP A 184 -4.36 16.81 -12.32
C ASP A 184 -4.15 17.87 -11.23
N GLY A 185 -3.33 18.90 -11.51
CA GLY A 185 -2.85 19.85 -10.52
C GLY A 185 -2.01 19.17 -9.45
N VAL A 186 -2.13 19.64 -8.21
CA VAL A 186 -1.50 18.99 -7.05
C VAL A 186 -2.38 17.85 -6.55
N VAL A 187 -1.79 16.66 -6.48
CA VAL A 187 -2.36 15.44 -5.91
C VAL A 187 -1.48 14.99 -4.75
N VAL A 188 -2.07 14.84 -3.56
CA VAL A 188 -1.38 14.30 -2.38
C VAL A 188 -1.77 12.84 -2.20
N LEU A 189 -0.78 11.95 -2.09
CA LEU A 189 -1.02 10.52 -1.92
C LEU A 189 0.09 9.81 -1.16
N ALA A 190 -0.17 8.58 -0.73
CA ALA A 190 0.83 7.61 -0.29
C ALA A 190 0.57 6.25 -0.96
N GLU A 191 1.59 5.40 -1.01
CA GLU A 191 1.54 4.12 -1.71
C GLU A 191 2.17 2.99 -0.91
N LEU A 192 1.45 1.87 -0.86
CA LEU A 192 1.91 0.58 -0.38
C LEU A 192 1.86 -0.40 -1.55
N GLY A 193 2.87 -0.38 -2.41
CA GLY A 193 2.99 -1.30 -3.53
C GLY A 193 3.74 -2.55 -3.10
N PHE A 194 3.05 -3.65 -2.78
CA PHE A 194 3.70 -4.93 -2.52
C PHE A 194 3.27 -5.97 -3.54
N VAL A 195 4.06 -7.03 -3.70
CA VAL A 195 3.64 -8.18 -4.50
C VAL A 195 2.76 -9.07 -3.61
N PRO A 196 1.55 -9.48 -4.05
CA PRO A 196 0.96 -9.26 -5.38
C PRO A 196 -0.02 -8.09 -5.47
N ILE A 197 -0.30 -7.38 -4.38
CA ILE A 197 -1.31 -6.32 -4.32
C ILE A 197 -0.69 -5.03 -3.81
N GLY A 198 -0.97 -3.95 -4.54
CA GLY A 198 -0.64 -2.60 -4.12
C GLY A 198 -1.87 -1.79 -3.76
N PHE A 199 -1.67 -0.82 -2.87
CA PHE A 199 -2.67 0.15 -2.46
C PHE A 199 -2.17 1.57 -2.62
N LEU A 200 -3.06 2.46 -3.02
CA LEU A 200 -2.87 3.90 -3.05
C LEU A 200 -3.88 4.53 -2.10
N ILE A 201 -3.44 5.52 -1.31
CA ILE A 201 -4.35 6.40 -0.58
C ILE A 201 -4.15 7.82 -1.09
N TYR A 202 -5.22 8.44 -1.57
CA TYR A 202 -5.25 9.87 -1.90
C TYR A 202 -5.79 10.63 -0.69
N LEU A 203 -5.09 11.71 -0.34
CA LEU A 203 -5.41 12.58 0.78
C LEU A 203 -6.05 13.86 0.25
N ASP A 204 -7.17 14.24 0.87
CA ASP A 204 -8.01 15.39 0.49
C ASP A 204 -8.28 15.47 -1.03
N PRO A 205 -8.79 14.37 -1.64
CA PRO A 205 -8.97 14.29 -3.09
C PRO A 205 -9.99 15.32 -3.58
N LYS A 206 -9.68 15.98 -4.70
CA LYS A 206 -10.61 16.91 -5.35
C LYS A 206 -11.78 16.14 -6.01
N PRO A 207 -12.99 16.72 -6.11
CA PRO A 207 -14.17 16.03 -6.65
C PRO A 207 -13.99 15.40 -8.04
N ASN A 208 -13.22 16.03 -8.93
CA ASN A 208 -12.98 15.58 -10.30
C ASN A 208 -11.56 15.01 -10.52
N GLN A 209 -10.89 14.60 -9.45
CA GLN A 209 -9.52 14.10 -9.53
C GLN A 209 -9.47 12.70 -10.16
N SER A 210 -8.53 12.48 -11.08
CA SER A 210 -8.27 11.14 -11.63
C SER A 210 -7.56 10.24 -10.61
N PHE A 211 -8.09 9.03 -10.43
CA PHE A 211 -7.50 8.02 -9.55
C PHE A 211 -6.91 6.88 -10.39
N LYS A 212 -5.71 6.42 -10.00
CA LYS A 212 -5.11 5.17 -10.50
C LYS A 212 -5.50 4.01 -9.58
N GLY A 213 -5.67 2.83 -10.19
CA GLY A 213 -6.22 1.66 -9.52
C GLY A 213 -7.73 1.77 -9.33
N THR A 214 -8.27 0.82 -8.59
CA THR A 214 -9.71 0.67 -8.40
C THR A 214 -10.12 1.13 -7.03
N ASP A 215 -11.08 2.05 -6.95
CA ASP A 215 -11.58 2.57 -5.68
C ASP A 215 -12.30 1.47 -4.87
N ILE A 216 -11.81 1.21 -3.67
CA ILE A 216 -12.41 0.28 -2.70
C ILE A 216 -12.85 1.00 -1.42
N THR A 217 -12.92 2.33 -1.41
CA THR A 217 -13.31 3.13 -0.23
C THR A 217 -14.69 2.76 0.29
N TYR A 218 -15.59 2.31 -0.61
CA TYR A 218 -16.93 1.86 -0.25
C TYR A 218 -16.93 0.61 0.66
N PHE A 219 -15.83 -0.12 0.78
CA PHE A 219 -15.68 -1.24 1.71
C PHE A 219 -15.88 -0.81 3.17
N ALA A 220 -15.70 0.49 3.47
CA ALA A 220 -15.89 1.01 4.82
C ALA A 220 -17.36 1.08 5.24
N ASN A 221 -18.31 0.86 4.33
CA ASN A 221 -19.74 1.04 4.60
C ASN A 221 -20.46 -0.21 5.11
N ALA A 222 -19.88 -1.40 4.94
CA ALA A 222 -20.49 -2.66 5.33
C ALA A 222 -20.43 -2.89 6.85
N ASP A 223 -21.27 -3.78 7.37
CA ASP A 223 -21.15 -4.25 8.75
C ASP A 223 -19.93 -5.16 8.94
N PHE A 224 -19.37 -5.17 10.15
CA PHE A 224 -18.12 -5.90 10.42
C PHE A 224 -18.20 -7.40 10.09
N ASN A 225 -19.33 -8.04 10.43
CA ASN A 225 -19.57 -9.46 10.17
C ASN A 225 -20.35 -9.72 8.87
N GLU A 226 -20.70 -8.68 8.12
CA GLU A 226 -21.43 -8.83 6.86
C GLU A 226 -20.53 -9.48 5.82
N LYS A 227 -21.05 -10.55 5.22
CA LYS A 227 -20.42 -11.19 4.07
C LYS A 227 -21.06 -10.65 2.81
N SER A 228 -20.31 -9.88 2.05
CA SER A 228 -20.76 -9.28 0.80
C SER A 228 -20.18 -10.04 -0.40
N ASN A 229 -20.92 -10.00 -1.52
CA ASN A 229 -20.37 -10.34 -2.83
C ASN A 229 -19.86 -9.05 -3.45
N ILE A 230 -18.59 -9.04 -3.85
CA ILE A 230 -17.92 -7.84 -4.34
C ILE A 230 -17.54 -8.07 -5.79
N THR A 231 -17.93 -7.14 -6.65
CA THR A 231 -17.51 -7.08 -8.05
C THR A 231 -16.74 -5.80 -8.30
N PHE A 232 -15.58 -5.91 -8.96
CA PHE A 232 -14.78 -4.76 -9.35
C PHE A 232 -13.81 -5.12 -10.48
N GLU A 233 -13.44 -4.13 -11.27
CA GLU A 233 -12.33 -4.24 -12.22
C GLU A 233 -11.02 -4.07 -11.47
N LEU A 234 -10.05 -4.97 -11.62
CA LEU A 234 -8.73 -4.84 -11.02
C LEU A 234 -7.72 -4.50 -12.09
N ASN A 235 -7.02 -3.37 -11.89
CA ASN A 235 -5.94 -2.94 -12.75
C ASN A 235 -4.66 -3.75 -12.44
N LEU A 236 -3.98 -4.23 -13.47
CA LEU A 236 -2.71 -4.94 -13.40
C LEU A 236 -1.59 -3.99 -13.80
N TYR A 237 -0.77 -3.60 -12.83
CA TYR A 237 0.34 -2.69 -13.04
C TYR A 237 1.68 -3.37 -12.75
N GLU A 238 2.71 -2.85 -13.39
CA GLU A 238 4.10 -3.01 -12.98
C GLU A 238 4.68 -1.62 -12.73
N TYR A 239 5.80 -1.56 -12.01
CA TYR A 239 6.53 -0.32 -11.83
C TYR A 239 8.00 -0.62 -11.59
N HIS A 240 8.85 0.29 -12.06
CA HIS A 240 10.30 0.12 -12.02
C HIS A 240 11.03 1.29 -11.33
N LEU A 241 10.29 2.34 -10.95
CA LEU A 241 10.83 3.54 -10.29
C LEU A 241 10.12 3.79 -8.95
N VAL A 242 10.80 4.54 -8.07
CA VAL A 242 10.27 4.98 -6.76
C VAL A 242 9.36 6.20 -6.84
N ILE A 243 8.81 6.48 -8.03
CA ILE A 243 7.89 7.60 -8.27
C ILE A 243 6.45 7.11 -8.09
N PRO A 244 5.65 7.70 -7.19
CA PRO A 244 4.28 7.24 -6.96
C PRO A 244 3.40 7.45 -8.20
N LYS A 245 2.45 6.54 -8.42
CA LYS A 245 1.61 6.45 -9.64
C LYS A 245 2.38 6.28 -10.94
N ASP A 246 3.69 6.04 -10.91
CA ASP A 246 4.43 5.64 -12.10
C ASP A 246 4.29 4.14 -12.27
N PHE A 247 3.56 3.77 -13.33
CA PHE A 247 3.28 2.38 -13.72
C PHE A 247 3.79 2.08 -15.14
N ARG A 248 4.73 2.90 -15.63
CA ARG A 248 5.36 2.66 -16.93
C ARG A 248 6.12 1.34 -16.90
N THR A 249 6.05 0.61 -18.00
CA THR A 249 6.88 -0.54 -18.29
C THR A 249 8.34 -0.15 -18.42
N LYS A 250 9.23 -1.13 -18.29
CA LYS A 250 10.67 -0.93 -18.50
C LYS A 250 10.98 -0.35 -19.89
N GLN A 251 10.30 -0.84 -20.93
CA GLN A 251 10.47 -0.38 -22.31
C GLN A 251 10.09 1.10 -22.50
N GLU A 252 8.99 1.55 -21.87
CA GLU A 252 8.56 2.95 -21.92
C GLU A 252 9.59 3.88 -21.27
N ILE A 253 10.20 3.47 -20.15
CA ILE A 253 11.23 4.24 -19.43
C ILE A 253 12.51 4.35 -20.28
N GLU A 254 12.97 3.23 -20.84
CA GLU A 254 14.18 3.20 -21.69
C GLU A 254 14.00 4.06 -22.95
N SER A 255 12.85 3.94 -23.62
CA SER A 255 12.53 4.71 -24.83
C SER A 255 12.49 6.22 -24.57
N GLN A 256 12.03 6.65 -23.39
CA GLN A 256 12.01 8.06 -23.03
C GLN A 256 13.40 8.60 -22.68
N SER A 257 14.23 7.78 -22.03
CA SER A 257 15.60 8.15 -21.66
C SER A 257 16.46 8.39 -22.91
N GLN A 258 16.34 7.54 -23.93
CA GLN A 258 17.04 7.70 -25.21
C GLN A 258 16.63 8.99 -25.97
N LYS A 259 15.37 9.42 -25.85
CA LYS A 259 14.89 10.69 -26.46
C LYS A 259 15.44 11.94 -25.78
N LEU A 260 15.85 11.83 -24.51
CA LEU A 260 16.42 12.93 -23.74
C LEU A 260 17.93 13.08 -24.00
N VAL A 261 18.64 11.98 -24.26
CA VAL A 261 20.09 11.97 -24.58
C VAL A 261 20.36 12.37 -26.05
N SER A 262 19.36 12.25 -26.93
CA SER A 262 19.46 12.60 -28.36
C SER A 262 19.07 14.06 -28.67
N LYS A 263 18.84 14.89 -27.65
CA LYS A 263 18.63 16.34 -27.75
C LYS A 263 19.76 17.08 -27.06
#